data_AF-A0A968MG55-F1
#
_entry.id   AF-A0A968MG55-F1
#
_cell.length_a   1.000
_cell.length_b   1.000
_cell.length_c   1.000
_cell.angle_alpha   90.00
_cell.angle_beta   90.00
_cell.angle_gamma   90.00
#
_symmetry.space_group_name_H-M   'P 1'
#
loop_
_entity.id
_entity.type
_entity.pdbx_description
1 polymer ?
#
loop_
_entity_poly.entity_id
_entity_poly.type
_entity_poly.pdbx_seq_one_letter_code
_entity_poly.pdbx_strand_id
1 'polypeptide(L)'
;MKTLPKGKVLVTGGGAWNKFLTEKIFERSGYPLYIPDEKLINFKEALIFAFLGLLRYNNEVNCLSSVTGSKTDISTGIIHLAP
;
A
#
# COMPACT_ATOMS: atom_id res chain seq x y z
N MET A 1 5.65 -21.94 8.71
CA MET A 1 5.28 -20.94 7.67
C MET A 1 3.96 -20.32 8.10
N LYS A 2 3.85 -18.98 8.19
CA LYS A 2 2.53 -18.35 8.41
C LYS A 2 1.67 -18.61 7.18
N THR A 3 0.49 -19.19 7.36
CA THR A 3 -0.51 -19.32 6.29
C THR A 3 -1.10 -17.94 6.02
N LEU A 4 -1.12 -17.55 4.75
CA LEU A 4 -1.81 -16.33 4.34
C LEU A 4 -3.33 -16.54 4.39
N PRO A 5 -4.12 -15.51 4.72
CA PRO A 5 -5.58 -15.59 4.72
C PRO A 5 -6.12 -15.77 3.29
N LYS A 6 -7.26 -16.46 3.16
CA LYS A 6 -7.96 -16.60 1.87
C LYS A 6 -8.31 -15.22 1.31
N GLY A 7 -8.09 -15.00 0.01
CA GLY A 7 -8.39 -13.73 -0.64
C GLY A 7 -7.79 -13.60 -2.04
N LYS A 8 -7.83 -12.37 -2.56
CA LYS A 8 -7.16 -11.97 -3.80
C LYS A 8 -6.01 -11.02 -3.49
N VAL A 9 -4.97 -11.03 -4.32
CA VAL A 9 -3.82 -10.13 -4.20
C VAL A 9 -4.01 -8.99 -5.19
N LEU A 10 -4.18 -7.77 -4.68
CA LEU A 10 -4.15 -6.55 -5.49
C LEU A 10 -2.70 -6.24 -5.89
N VAL A 11 -2.43 -6.07 -7.18
CA VAL A 11 -1.10 -5.73 -7.70
C VAL A 11 -1.14 -4.32 -8.30
N THR A 12 -0.23 -3.44 -7.87
CA THR A 12 -0.08 -2.06 -8.36
C THR A 12 1.40 -1.73 -8.62
N GLY A 13 1.69 -0.56 -9.17
CA GLY A 13 3.06 -0.16 -9.55
C GLY A 13 3.54 -0.84 -10.83
N GLY A 14 4.77 -0.51 -11.26
CA GLY A 14 5.30 -0.98 -12.56
C GLY A 14 5.33 -2.50 -12.75
N GLY A 15 5.47 -3.25 -11.65
CA GLY A 15 5.45 -4.72 -11.67
C GLY A 15 4.10 -5.33 -12.09
N ALA A 16 2.99 -4.59 -11.98
CA ALA A 16 1.67 -5.03 -12.43
C ALA A 16 1.60 -5.23 -13.95
N TRP A 17 2.42 -4.50 -14.72
CA TRP A 17 2.50 -4.60 -16.18
C TRP A 17 3.40 -5.76 -16.65
N ASN A 18 4.19 -6.34 -15.75
CA ASN A 18 5.07 -7.45 -16.09
C ASN A 18 4.30 -8.78 -16.00
N LYS A 19 3.75 -9.21 -17.14
CA LYS A 19 2.98 -10.47 -17.24
C LYS A 19 3.76 -11.68 -16.70
N PHE A 20 5.02 -11.83 -17.10
CA PHE A 20 5.87 -12.94 -16.63
C PHE A 20 6.01 -12.95 -15.10
N LEU A 21 6.23 -11.78 -14.49
CA LEU A 21 6.30 -11.66 -13.03
C LEU A 21 4.98 -12.08 -12.37
N THR A 22 3.84 -11.56 -12.87
CA THR A 22 2.52 -11.89 -12.30
C THR A 22 2.18 -13.37 -12.43
N GLU A 23 2.53 -14.00 -13.56
CA GLU A 23 2.36 -15.45 -13.77
C GLU A 23 3.20 -16.25 -12.77
N LYS A 24 4.48 -15.90 -12.58
CA LYS A 24 5.35 -16.58 -11.61
C LYS A 24 4.88 -16.42 -10.17
N ILE A 25 4.29 -15.28 -9.81
CA ILE A 25 3.68 -15.07 -8.49
C ILE A 25 2.46 -15.98 -8.34
N PHE A 26 1.57 -16.04 -9.33
CA PHE A 26 0.40 -16.91 -9.29
C PHE A 26 0.79 -18.38 -9.17
N GLU A 27 1.70 -18.87 -10.02
CA GLU A 27 2.17 -20.26 -10.02
C GLU A 27 2.75 -20.70 -8.66
N ARG A 28 3.52 -19.81 -8.00
CA ARG A 28 4.19 -20.13 -6.73
C ARG A 28 3.30 -19.97 -5.52
N SER A 29 2.37 -19.01 -5.56
CA SER A 29 1.54 -18.67 -4.40
C SER A 29 0.19 -19.38 -4.40
N GLY A 30 -0.35 -19.69 -5.59
CA GLY A 30 -1.72 -20.17 -5.78
C GLY A 30 -2.79 -19.11 -5.50
N TYR A 31 -2.41 -17.86 -5.22
CA TYR A 31 -3.34 -16.78 -4.91
C TYR A 31 -3.83 -16.07 -6.16
N PRO A 32 -5.15 -15.89 -6.35
CA PRO A 32 -5.68 -15.11 -7.46
C PRO A 32 -5.14 -13.67 -7.41
N LEU A 33 -4.56 -13.22 -8.51
CA LEU A 33 -4.09 -11.85 -8.67
C LEU A 33 -5.21 -10.97 -9.26
N TYR A 34 -5.37 -9.77 -8.71
CA TYR A 34 -6.25 -8.73 -9.22
C TYR A 34 -5.40 -7.55 -9.69
N ILE A 35 -5.42 -7.33 -11.01
CA ILE A 35 -4.77 -6.18 -11.66
C ILE A 35 -5.87 -5.14 -11.90
N PRO A 36 -5.81 -3.96 -11.25
CA PRO A 36 -6.85 -2.93 -11.38
C PRO A 36 -6.64 -2.08 -12.66
N ASP A 37 -7.43 -1.01 -12.81
CA ASP A 37 -7.24 -0.04 -13.89
C ASP A 37 -5.90 0.71 -13.79
N GLU A 38 -5.48 1.30 -14.92
CA GLU A 38 -4.22 2.03 -15.05
C GLU A 38 -4.06 3.16 -14.02
N LYS A 39 -5.15 3.86 -13.69
CA LYS A 39 -5.11 4.97 -12.74
C LYS A 39 -4.73 4.45 -11.36
N LEU A 40 -5.33 3.35 -10.90
CA LEU A 40 -4.97 2.75 -9.63
C LEU A 40 -3.59 2.10 -9.65
N ILE A 41 -3.18 1.46 -10.76
CA ILE A 41 -1.82 0.91 -10.90
C ILE A 41 -0.77 2.00 -10.71
N ASN A 42 -0.94 3.13 -11.40
CA ASN A 42 0.08 4.17 -11.49
C ASN A 42 0.07 5.13 -10.29
N PHE A 43 -1.08 5.36 -9.66
CA PHE A 43 -1.23 6.45 -8.67
C PHE A 43 -1.63 6.01 -7.26
N LYS A 44 -1.67 4.71 -6.95
CA LYS A 44 -1.99 4.24 -5.58
C LYS A 44 -1.10 4.91 -4.53
N GLU A 45 0.21 4.99 -4.75
CA GLU A 45 1.14 5.57 -3.77
C GLU A 45 0.90 7.07 -3.58
N ALA A 46 0.70 7.81 -4.66
CA ALA A 46 0.36 9.23 -4.59
C ALA A 46 -0.95 9.48 -3.81
N LEU A 47 -1.98 8.65 -4.04
CA LEU A 47 -3.24 8.70 -3.30
C LEU A 47 -3.03 8.44 -1.81
N ILE A 48 -2.22 7.43 -1.46
CA ILE A 48 -1.89 7.12 -0.06
C ILE A 48 -1.11 8.26 0.58
N PHE A 49 -0.11 8.85 -0.09
CA PHE A 49 0.62 10.00 0.46
C PHE A 49 -0.27 11.22 0.69
N ALA A 50 -1.20 11.51 -0.22
CA ALA A 50 -2.18 12.58 -0.04
C ALA A 50 -3.06 12.31 1.20
N PHE A 51 -3.53 11.07 1.38
CA PHE A 51 -4.32 10.68 2.54
C PHE A 51 -3.53 10.75 3.84
N LEU A 52 -2.28 10.26 3.87
CA LEU A 52 -1.39 10.37 5.04
C LEU A 52 -1.13 11.83 5.43
N GLY A 53 -1.02 12.73 4.45
CA GLY A 53 -0.92 14.17 4.65
C GLY A 53 -2.18 14.77 5.27
N LEU A 54 -3.36 14.38 4.79
CA LEU A 54 -4.64 14.80 5.38
C LEU A 54 -4.78 14.34 6.84
N LEU A 55 -4.46 13.09 7.13
CA LEU A 55 -4.47 12.57 8.50
C LEU A 55 -3.50 13.35 9.39
N ARG A 56 -2.29 13.64 8.90
CA ARG A 56 -1.32 14.46 9.65
C ARG A 56 -1.86 15.87 9.93
N TYR A 57 -2.51 16.48 8.94
CA TYR A 57 -3.14 17.80 9.07
C TYR A 57 -4.22 17.83 10.15
N ASN A 58 -5.01 16.75 10.25
CA ASN A 58 -6.03 16.57 11.29
C ASN A 58 -5.47 16.04 12.63
N ASN A 59 -4.16 15.82 12.74
CA ASN A 59 -3.51 15.19 13.90
C ASN A 59 -4.07 13.78 14.21
N GLU A 60 -4.46 13.04 13.18
CA GLU A 60 -4.94 11.65 13.24
C GLU A 60 -3.79 10.64 13.03
N VAL A 61 -3.96 9.43 13.59
CA VAL A 61 -2.98 8.34 13.42
C VAL A 61 -2.85 7.97 11.93
N ASN A 62 -1.62 8.04 11.42
CA ASN A 62 -1.31 7.70 10.03
C ASN A 62 -0.17 6.67 9.90
N CYS A 63 0.43 6.27 11.03
CA CYS A 63 1.48 5.24 11.07
C CYS A 63 1.21 4.29 12.25
N LEU A 64 0.94 3.02 11.92
CA LEU A 64 0.55 2.00 12.88
C LEU A 64 1.78 1.25 13.45
N SER A 65 1.82 1.08 14.76
CA SER A 65 2.83 0.27 15.47
C SER A 65 2.77 -1.20 15.08
N SER A 66 1.56 -1.72 14.84
CA SER A 66 1.33 -3.11 14.45
C SER A 66 2.00 -3.53 13.14
N VAL A 67 2.33 -2.57 12.25
CA VAL A 67 3.01 -2.83 10.97
C VAL A 67 4.48 -2.41 10.98
N THR A 68 4.86 -1.41 11.77
CA THR A 68 6.22 -0.85 11.80
C THR A 68 7.12 -1.43 12.89
N GLY A 69 6.55 -2.06 13.91
CA GLY A 69 7.28 -2.47 15.12
C GLY A 69 7.54 -1.32 16.12
N SER A 70 6.95 -0.14 15.89
CA SER A 70 6.93 0.95 16.88
C SER A 70 6.27 0.51 18.20
N LYS A 71 6.58 1.19 19.31
CA LYS A 71 5.91 0.95 20.61
C LYS A 71 4.45 1.40 20.62
N THR A 72 4.11 2.43 19.85
CA THR A 72 2.78 3.05 19.80
C THR A 72 2.45 3.55 18.41
N ASP A 73 1.16 3.68 18.12
CA ASP A 73 0.70 4.36 16.92
C ASP A 73 1.07 5.85 16.97
N ILE A 74 1.30 6.46 15.80
CA ILE A 74 1.78 7.84 15.72
C ILE A 74 1.16 8.60 14.54
N SER A 75 0.86 9.87 14.76
CA SER A 75 0.63 10.87 13.72
C SER A 75 1.99 11.44 13.29
N THR A 76 2.54 10.97 12.18
CA THR A 76 3.87 11.36 11.68
C THR A 76 3.79 12.27 10.45
N GLY A 77 4.90 12.94 10.13
CA GLY A 77 5.03 13.94 9.05
C GLY A 77 5.22 15.36 9.57
N ILE A 78 5.69 16.26 8.71
CA ILE A 78 5.95 17.67 9.01
C ILE A 78 5.05 18.54 8.12
N ILE A 79 4.34 19.48 8.74
CA ILE A 79 3.53 20.47 8.03
C ILE A 79 4.42 21.68 7.75
N HIS A 80 4.64 21.96 6.47
CA HIS A 80 5.27 23.19 6.02
C HIS A 80 4.16 24.16 5.63
N LEU A 81 4.07 25.29 6.33
CA LEU A 81 3.13 26.34 5.98
C LEU A 81 3.61 27.02 4.69
N ALA A 82 2.67 27.28 3.79
CA ALA A 82 2.95 28.14 2.64
C ALA A 82 3.39 29.53 3.14
N PRO A 83 4.23 30.26 2.38
CA PRO A 83 4.56 31.64 2.68
C PRO A 83 3.32 32.55 2.72
#